data_AF-A0AAE9DHK5-F1
#
_entry.id   AF-A0AAE9DHK5-F1
#
_cell.length_a   1.000
_cell.length_b   1.000
_cell.length_c   1.000
_cell.angle_alpha   90.00
_cell.angle_beta   90.00
_cell.angle_gamma   90.00
#
_symmetry.space_group_name_H-M   'P 1'
#
loop_
_entity.id
_entity.type
_entity.pdbx_description
1 polymer ?
#
loop_
_entity_poly.entity_id
_entity_poly.type
_entity_poly.pdbx_seq_one_letter_code
_entity_poly.pdbx_strand_id
1 'polypeptide(L)'
;MEEITEFLKQEWLLPAHTCLTYTVMAFSIGNGLRRVMDFTMTDENRKMKVNEFISVMVMCCCVYQEAAVCKYYGHVAMFIAILIHQRLVQVTSQGGADNSCIILEECIKEKLVKSDVVHLGLLHYSGALFAVIYADLVWLSVYQWTGLAVHSQKCLYQETVELPIAGLVQFIGGFLCRTMLNNMASESRQKWIPFVYATLCTTSHYIIGVSGIHPMPAATMLGNCMLIQELSAIKYVLIYCGCLTAGWLSSAFVSDTLHIKSIWRQKFEVEEANLRALESPESPPMRWVGRGNQRRRVPVVDRRRRR
;
A
#
# COMPACT_ATOMS: atom_id res chain seq x y z
N MET A 1 -29.41 10.35 25.40
CA MET A 1 -29.01 9.65 24.16
C MET A 1 -29.80 10.19 22.98
N GLU A 2 -31.14 10.33 23.09
CA GLU A 2 -31.98 10.95 22.05
C GLU A 2 -31.56 12.37 21.62
N GLU A 3 -31.25 13.29 22.55
CA GLU A 3 -30.80 14.66 22.20
C GLU A 3 -29.50 14.70 21.38
N ILE A 4 -28.56 13.78 21.62
CA ILE A 4 -27.31 13.69 20.86
C ILE A 4 -27.60 13.20 19.45
N THR A 5 -28.50 12.22 19.31
CA THR A 5 -28.94 11.71 18.00
C THR A 5 -29.70 12.77 17.21
N GLU A 6 -30.45 13.64 17.88
CA GLU A 6 -31.19 14.75 17.24
C GLU A 6 -30.26 15.88 16.79
N PHE A 7 -29.24 16.22 17.59
CA PHE A 7 -28.17 17.15 17.19
C PHE A 7 -27.34 16.64 16.00
N LEU A 8 -27.01 15.34 16.01
CA LEU A 8 -26.25 14.70 14.92
C LEU A 8 -27.06 14.54 13.63
N LYS A 9 -28.39 14.68 13.66
CA LYS A 9 -29.27 14.64 12.49
C LYS A 9 -29.31 15.96 11.70
N GLN A 10 -28.60 17.00 12.13
CA GLN A 10 -28.40 18.18 11.29
C GLN A 10 -27.72 17.77 9.97
N GLU A 11 -28.26 18.23 8.83
CA GLU A 11 -27.91 17.76 7.47
C GLU A 11 -26.40 17.79 7.15
N TRP A 12 -25.65 18.68 7.80
CA TRP A 12 -24.21 18.86 7.58
C TRP A 12 -23.30 18.16 8.61
N LEU A 13 -23.82 17.74 9.78
CA LEU A 13 -23.04 17.02 10.82
C LEU A 13 -23.14 15.50 10.66
N LEU A 14 -24.28 15.04 10.14
CA LEU A 14 -24.61 13.63 9.97
C LEU A 14 -23.58 12.87 9.12
N PRO A 15 -23.18 13.35 7.92
CA PRO A 15 -22.22 12.61 7.10
C PRO A 15 -20.82 12.57 7.74
N ALA A 16 -20.37 13.64 8.39
CA ALA A 16 -19.06 13.72 9.03
C ALA A 16 -18.93 12.73 10.19
N HIS A 17 -19.92 12.67 11.09
CA HIS A 17 -19.92 11.73 12.20
C HIS A 17 -19.90 10.27 11.71
N THR A 18 -20.73 9.96 10.72
CA THR A 18 -20.84 8.60 10.16
C THR A 18 -19.53 8.20 9.46
N CYS A 19 -18.93 9.11 8.69
CA CYS A 19 -17.65 8.88 8.01
C CYS A 19 -16.48 8.74 8.99
N LEU A 20 -16.46 9.49 10.10
CA LEU A 20 -15.46 9.34 11.16
C LEU A 20 -15.61 7.97 11.85
N THR A 21 -16.84 7.58 12.18
CA THR A 21 -17.14 6.28 12.80
C THR A 21 -16.72 5.13 11.89
N TYR A 22 -16.96 5.25 10.58
CA TYR A 22 -16.49 4.29 9.58
C TYR A 22 -14.97 4.12 9.63
N THR A 23 -14.21 5.22 9.62
CA THR A 23 -12.74 5.16 9.69
C THR A 23 -12.28 4.46 10.97
N VAL A 24 -12.84 4.83 12.13
CA VAL A 24 -12.49 4.19 13.41
C VAL A 24 -12.79 2.69 13.38
N MET A 25 -13.96 2.28 12.90
CA MET A 25 -14.34 0.87 12.82
C MET A 25 -13.45 0.08 11.86
N ALA A 26 -13.21 0.58 10.64
CA ALA A 26 -12.38 -0.09 9.64
C ALA A 26 -10.96 -0.36 10.16
N PHE A 27 -10.29 0.66 10.73
CA PHE A 27 -8.94 0.45 11.26
C PHE A 27 -8.94 -0.41 12.54
N SER A 28 -9.96 -0.30 13.38
CA SER A 28 -10.07 -1.11 14.61
C SER A 28 -10.28 -2.59 14.32
N ILE A 29 -11.18 -2.93 13.39
CA ILE A 29 -11.41 -4.31 12.96
C ILE A 29 -10.15 -4.87 12.29
N GLY A 30 -9.53 -4.12 11.37
CA GLY A 30 -8.28 -4.53 10.73
C GLY A 30 -7.15 -4.81 11.74
N ASN A 31 -6.97 -3.94 12.73
CA ASN A 31 -6.00 -4.15 13.81
C ASN A 31 -6.36 -5.33 14.72
N GLY A 32 -7.66 -5.56 14.97
CA GLY A 32 -8.14 -6.74 15.67
C GLY A 32 -7.74 -8.03 14.96
N LEU A 33 -7.93 -8.08 13.63
CA LEU A 33 -7.52 -9.24 12.81
C LEU A 33 -6.01 -9.48 12.87
N ARG A 34 -5.19 -8.41 12.82
CA ARG A 34 -3.73 -8.53 12.99
C ARG A 34 -3.34 -9.10 14.36
N ARG A 35 -3.97 -8.66 15.44
CA ARG A 35 -3.71 -9.23 16.79
C ARG A 35 -4.08 -10.70 16.89
N VAL A 36 -5.18 -11.12 16.27
CA VAL A 36 -5.57 -12.53 16.22
C VAL A 36 -4.55 -13.33 15.40
N MET A 37 -4.06 -12.79 14.28
CA MET A 37 -2.99 -13.40 13.50
C MET A 37 -1.71 -13.56 14.34
N ASP A 38 -1.28 -12.53 15.07
CA ASP A 38 -0.09 -12.58 15.93
C ASP A 38 -0.19 -13.66 17.02
N PHE A 39 -1.41 -13.90 17.52
CA PHE A 39 -1.67 -14.93 18.52
C PHE A 39 -1.74 -16.34 17.93
N THR A 40 -2.28 -16.50 16.72
CA THR A 40 -2.60 -17.81 16.11
C THR A 40 -1.53 -18.36 15.18
N MET A 41 -0.67 -17.50 14.63
CA MET A 41 0.35 -17.87 13.65
C MET A 41 1.75 -17.83 14.26
N THR A 42 2.56 -18.84 13.98
CA THR A 42 3.97 -18.90 14.40
C THR A 42 4.94 -18.67 13.25
N ASP A 43 4.52 -18.93 12.01
CA ASP A 43 5.32 -18.71 10.79
C ASP A 43 5.32 -17.23 10.40
N GLU A 44 6.49 -16.59 10.50
CA GLU A 44 6.70 -15.17 10.17
C GLU A 44 6.43 -14.84 8.70
N ASN A 45 6.76 -15.75 7.76
CA ASN A 45 6.48 -15.53 6.35
C ASN A 45 4.97 -15.55 6.09
N ARG A 46 4.24 -16.45 6.77
CA ARG A 46 2.78 -16.49 6.70
C ARG A 46 2.15 -15.24 7.32
N LYS A 47 2.66 -14.77 8.46
CA LYS A 47 2.23 -13.49 9.06
C LYS A 47 2.42 -12.32 8.12
N MET A 48 3.58 -12.20 7.48
CA MET A 48 3.84 -11.14 6.48
C MET A 48 2.81 -11.17 5.34
N LYS A 49 2.51 -12.36 4.78
CA LYS A 49 1.51 -12.52 3.71
C LYS A 49 0.10 -12.12 4.14
N VAL A 50 -0.32 -12.55 5.33
CA VAL A 50 -1.65 -12.23 5.86
C VAL A 50 -1.75 -10.74 6.22
N ASN A 51 -0.69 -10.16 6.78
CA ASN A 51 -0.62 -8.74 7.07
C ASN A 51 -0.69 -7.90 5.78
N GLU A 52 -0.03 -8.31 4.69
CA GLU A 52 -0.14 -7.66 3.39
C GLU A 52 -1.59 -7.62 2.92
N PHE A 53 -2.27 -8.78 2.93
CA PHE A 53 -3.68 -8.90 2.54
C PHE A 53 -4.60 -8.00 3.38
N ILE A 54 -4.51 -8.06 4.72
CA ILE A 54 -5.33 -7.24 5.62
C ILE A 54 -5.06 -5.76 5.38
N SER A 55 -3.80 -5.39 5.19
CA SER A 55 -3.40 -4.00 4.98
C SER A 55 -3.95 -3.46 3.67
N VAL A 56 -3.82 -4.20 2.57
CA VAL A 56 -4.39 -3.80 1.27
C VAL A 56 -5.92 -3.69 1.38
N MET A 57 -6.57 -4.67 2.01
CA MET A 57 -8.03 -4.65 2.19
C MET A 57 -8.52 -3.42 2.96
N VAL A 58 -7.88 -3.08 4.09
CA VAL A 58 -8.23 -1.91 4.92
C VAL A 58 -7.90 -0.60 4.20
N MET A 59 -6.75 -0.50 3.52
CA MET A 59 -6.43 0.67 2.71
C MET A 59 -7.46 0.87 1.61
N CYS A 60 -7.78 -0.18 0.87
CA CYS A 60 -8.70 -0.11 -0.25
C CYS A 60 -10.14 0.20 0.17
N CYS A 61 -10.61 -0.25 1.34
CA CYS A 61 -11.98 0.04 1.77
C CYS A 61 -12.18 1.54 2.10
N CYS A 62 -11.10 2.29 2.31
CA CYS A 62 -11.16 3.72 2.59
C CYS A 62 -11.73 4.52 1.41
N VAL A 63 -11.59 4.04 0.16
CA VAL A 63 -12.06 4.74 -1.04
C VAL A 63 -13.56 5.02 -1.03
N TYR A 64 -14.35 4.14 -0.40
CA TYR A 64 -15.80 4.31 -0.30
C TYR A 64 -16.18 5.44 0.66
N GLN A 65 -15.45 5.58 1.77
CA GLN A 65 -15.62 6.69 2.68
C GLN A 65 -15.13 8.00 2.06
N GLU A 66 -13.99 7.97 1.36
CA GLU A 66 -13.43 9.15 0.69
C GLU A 66 -14.40 9.70 -0.37
N ALA A 67 -15.00 8.81 -1.16
CA ALA A 67 -16.04 9.17 -2.12
C ALA A 67 -17.30 9.72 -1.45
N ALA A 68 -17.74 9.12 -0.34
CA ALA A 68 -18.87 9.64 0.44
C ALA A 68 -18.56 11.04 0.99
N VAL A 69 -17.40 11.25 1.61
CA VAL A 69 -16.96 12.56 2.11
C VAL A 69 -16.91 13.59 0.98
N CYS A 70 -16.35 13.22 -0.18
CA CYS A 70 -16.30 14.12 -1.34
C CYS A 70 -17.70 14.53 -1.81
N LYS A 71 -18.67 13.61 -1.81
CA LYS A 71 -20.05 13.89 -2.21
C LYS A 71 -20.73 14.93 -1.33
N TYR A 72 -20.50 14.91 -0.01
CA TYR A 72 -21.17 15.84 0.92
C TYR A 72 -20.37 17.11 1.21
N TYR A 73 -19.04 17.05 1.15
CA TYR A 73 -18.16 18.16 1.60
C TYR A 73 -17.14 18.61 0.55
N GLY A 74 -17.11 17.98 -0.62
CA GLY A 74 -16.22 18.33 -1.73
C GLY A 74 -14.76 17.87 -1.56
N HIS A 75 -13.94 18.30 -2.52
CA HIS A 75 -12.57 17.83 -2.69
C HIS A 75 -11.62 18.20 -1.54
N VAL A 76 -11.85 19.32 -0.85
CA VAL A 76 -11.02 19.72 0.30
C VAL A 76 -11.19 18.72 1.46
N ALA A 77 -12.42 18.28 1.72
CA ALA A 77 -12.67 17.27 2.74
C ALA A 77 -12.15 15.89 2.32
N MET A 78 -12.28 15.52 1.04
CA MET A 78 -11.69 14.31 0.48
C MET A 78 -10.17 14.28 0.68
N PHE A 79 -9.48 15.40 0.43
CA PHE A 79 -8.05 15.53 0.65
C PHE A 79 -7.67 15.24 2.11
N ILE A 80 -8.40 15.83 3.06
CA ILE A 80 -8.20 15.59 4.49
C ILE A 80 -8.46 14.13 4.85
N ALA A 81 -9.52 13.52 4.31
CA ALA A 81 -9.85 12.12 4.54
C ALA A 81 -8.73 11.18 4.05
N ILE A 82 -8.27 11.35 2.80
CA ILE A 82 -7.16 10.56 2.23
C ILE A 82 -5.89 10.75 3.08
N LEU A 83 -5.59 11.99 3.48
CA LEU A 83 -4.41 12.27 4.32
C LEU A 83 -4.46 11.50 5.64
N ILE A 84 -5.61 11.49 6.31
CA ILE A 84 -5.83 10.75 7.56
C ILE A 84 -5.71 9.24 7.30
N HIS A 85 -6.40 8.71 6.28
CA HIS A 85 -6.37 7.29 5.96
C HIS A 85 -4.98 6.79 5.61
N GLN A 86 -4.25 7.50 4.75
CA GLN A 86 -2.88 7.16 4.38
C GLN A 86 -1.96 7.20 5.60
N ARG A 87 -2.15 8.16 6.50
CA ARG A 87 -1.40 8.22 7.75
C ARG A 87 -1.73 7.04 8.67
N LEU A 88 -3.00 6.66 8.78
CA LEU A 88 -3.45 5.51 9.56
C LEU A 88 -2.92 4.20 8.97
N VAL A 89 -2.95 4.02 7.65
CA VAL A 89 -2.34 2.86 6.98
C VAL A 89 -0.85 2.80 7.33
N GLN A 90 -0.11 3.89 7.14
CA GLN A 90 1.33 3.93 7.42
C GLN A 90 1.69 3.52 8.86
N VAL A 91 0.87 3.87 9.86
CA VAL A 91 1.17 3.54 11.27
C VAL A 91 0.60 2.19 11.71
N THR A 92 -0.42 1.65 11.03
CA THR A 92 -1.10 0.42 11.44
C THR A 92 -0.74 -0.81 10.60
N SER A 93 -0.24 -0.62 9.37
CA SER A 93 0.02 -1.72 8.44
C SER A 93 1.32 -2.46 8.71
N GLN A 94 2.17 -1.97 9.63
CA GLN A 94 3.49 -2.56 9.93
C GLN A 94 4.34 -2.80 8.66
N GLY A 95 4.22 -1.91 7.68
CA GLY A 95 4.93 -2.02 6.39
C GLY A 95 4.21 -2.83 5.31
N GLY A 96 3.00 -3.34 5.56
CA GLY A 96 2.13 -3.88 4.51
C GLY A 96 1.34 -2.78 3.78
N ALA A 97 0.55 -3.18 2.77
CA ALA A 97 -0.14 -2.29 1.84
C ALA A 97 0.81 -1.42 1.02
N ASP A 98 1.95 -1.98 0.62
CA ASP A 98 2.87 -1.27 -0.25
C ASP A 98 2.20 -0.98 -1.60
N ASN A 99 2.58 0.14 -2.21
CA ASN A 99 2.06 0.46 -3.54
C ASN A 99 2.48 -0.64 -4.53
N SER A 100 1.51 -1.24 -5.22
CA SER A 100 1.78 -2.32 -6.19
C SER A 100 2.79 -1.93 -7.26
N CYS A 101 2.93 -0.65 -7.59
CA CYS A 101 3.95 -0.19 -8.52
C CYS A 101 5.38 -0.29 -7.94
N ILE A 102 5.56 -0.14 -6.62
CA ILE A 102 6.85 -0.38 -5.92
C ILE A 102 7.20 -1.86 -6.07
N ILE A 103 6.28 -2.76 -5.71
CA ILE A 103 6.47 -4.21 -5.79
C ILE A 103 6.76 -4.64 -7.24
N LEU A 104 6.05 -4.08 -8.22
CA LEU A 104 6.29 -4.36 -9.63
C LEU A 104 7.69 -3.91 -10.07
N GLU A 105 8.13 -2.71 -9.70
CA GLU A 105 9.48 -2.23 -10.03
C GLU A 105 10.56 -3.12 -9.38
N GLU A 106 10.37 -3.52 -8.13
CA GLU A 106 11.28 -4.44 -7.44
C GLU A 106 11.28 -5.85 -8.05
N CYS A 107 10.13 -6.32 -8.55
CA CYS A 107 10.02 -7.56 -9.32
C CYS A 107 10.81 -7.48 -10.64
N ILE A 108 10.66 -6.39 -11.39
CA ILE A 108 11.38 -6.17 -12.66
C ILE A 108 12.89 -6.10 -12.42
N LYS A 109 13.31 -5.53 -11.28
CA LYS A 109 14.72 -5.42 -10.88
C LYS A 109 15.27 -6.68 -10.19
N GLU A 110 14.51 -7.77 -10.17
CA GLU A 110 14.87 -9.03 -9.52
C GLU A 110 15.29 -8.88 -8.05
N LYS A 111 14.64 -7.95 -7.33
CA LYS A 111 14.86 -7.67 -5.90
C LYS A 111 13.81 -8.30 -4.98
N LEU A 112 13.15 -9.34 -5.47
CA LEU A 112 12.14 -10.10 -4.75
C LEU A 112 12.42 -11.60 -4.88
N VAL A 113 12.00 -12.36 -3.86
CA VAL A 113 12.05 -13.82 -3.91
C VAL A 113 11.02 -14.31 -4.95
N LYS A 114 11.46 -15.09 -5.93
CA LYS A 114 10.61 -15.54 -7.06
C LYS A 114 9.33 -16.27 -6.61
N SER A 115 9.40 -17.01 -5.51
CA SER A 115 8.23 -17.72 -4.95
C SER A 115 7.18 -16.77 -4.36
N ASP A 116 7.56 -15.57 -3.92
CA ASP A 116 6.66 -14.62 -3.29
C ASP A 116 5.97 -13.69 -4.31
N VAL A 117 6.55 -13.48 -5.49
CA VAL A 117 6.00 -12.59 -6.54
C VAL A 117 4.55 -12.93 -6.90
N VAL A 118 4.27 -14.20 -7.19
CA VAL A 118 2.90 -14.65 -7.56
C VAL A 118 1.94 -14.47 -6.38
N HIS A 119 2.40 -14.78 -5.17
CA HIS A 119 1.59 -14.62 -3.97
C HIS A 119 1.25 -13.14 -3.74
N LEU A 120 2.20 -12.24 -3.93
CA LEU A 120 1.99 -10.80 -3.77
C LEU A 120 0.93 -10.25 -4.71
N GLY A 121 1.01 -10.61 -6.00
CA GLY A 121 -0.02 -10.23 -6.96
C GLY A 121 -1.42 -10.71 -6.54
N LEU A 122 -1.51 -11.96 -6.09
CA LEU A 122 -2.77 -12.55 -5.61
C LEU A 122 -3.28 -11.87 -4.33
N LEU A 123 -2.41 -11.59 -3.36
CA LEU A 123 -2.76 -10.96 -2.09
C LEU A 123 -3.25 -9.53 -2.30
N HIS A 124 -2.57 -8.75 -3.15
CA HIS A 124 -2.97 -7.38 -3.46
C HIS A 124 -4.33 -7.35 -4.16
N TYR A 125 -4.51 -8.16 -5.21
CA TYR A 125 -5.75 -8.16 -5.97
C TYR A 125 -6.92 -8.73 -5.15
N SER A 126 -6.71 -9.83 -4.42
CA SER A 126 -7.74 -10.36 -3.52
C SER A 126 -8.08 -9.37 -2.40
N GLY A 127 -7.08 -8.74 -1.77
CA GLY A 127 -7.30 -7.70 -0.76
C GLY A 127 -8.17 -6.56 -1.31
N ALA A 128 -7.89 -6.10 -2.54
CA ALA A 128 -8.69 -5.08 -3.20
C ALA A 128 -10.13 -5.53 -3.50
N LEU A 129 -10.36 -6.78 -3.92
CA LEU A 129 -11.70 -7.32 -4.14
C LEU A 129 -12.49 -7.50 -2.84
N PHE A 130 -11.86 -8.04 -1.80
CA PHE A 130 -12.48 -8.24 -0.49
C PHE A 130 -12.75 -6.91 0.23
N ALA A 131 -12.05 -5.83 -0.15
CA ALA A 131 -12.29 -4.49 0.39
C ALA A 131 -13.73 -3.99 0.15
N VAL A 132 -14.40 -4.44 -0.92
CA VAL A 132 -15.81 -4.09 -1.18
C VAL A 132 -16.72 -4.68 -0.10
N ILE A 133 -16.61 -5.98 0.13
CA ILE A 133 -17.37 -6.71 1.15
C ILE A 133 -17.04 -6.13 2.53
N TYR A 134 -15.76 -5.87 2.78
CA TYR A 134 -15.31 -5.29 4.03
C TYR A 134 -15.90 -3.90 4.26
N ALA A 135 -15.93 -3.03 3.24
CA ALA A 135 -16.56 -1.72 3.32
C ALA A 135 -18.05 -1.81 3.65
N ASP A 136 -18.78 -2.72 2.99
CA ASP A 136 -20.21 -2.93 3.25
C ASP A 136 -20.46 -3.42 4.69
N LEU A 137 -19.62 -4.32 5.20
CA LEU A 137 -19.69 -4.78 6.59
C LEU A 137 -19.41 -3.64 7.59
N VAL A 138 -18.45 -2.76 7.29
CA VAL A 138 -18.17 -1.60 8.14
C VAL A 138 -19.35 -0.62 8.09
N TRP A 139 -19.89 -0.31 6.90
CA TRP A 139 -21.07 0.56 6.80
C TRP A 139 -22.28 -0.01 7.54
N LEU A 140 -22.53 -1.31 7.42
CA LEU A 140 -23.58 -1.98 8.18
C LEU A 140 -23.35 -1.86 9.69
N SER A 141 -22.12 -2.06 10.14
CA SER A 141 -21.74 -1.92 11.55
C SER A 141 -21.96 -0.50 12.06
N VAL A 142 -21.57 0.51 11.27
CA VAL A 142 -21.82 1.92 11.59
C VAL A 142 -23.33 2.19 11.72
N TYR A 143 -24.13 1.69 10.78
CA TYR A 143 -25.59 1.84 10.84
C TYR A 143 -26.17 1.17 12.08
N GLN A 144 -25.75 -0.05 12.41
CA GLN A 144 -26.22 -0.77 13.60
C GLN A 144 -25.87 -0.05 14.90
N TRP A 145 -24.71 0.61 14.96
CA TRP A 145 -24.27 1.32 16.17
C TRP A 145 -24.84 2.73 16.32
N THR A 146 -25.04 3.44 15.21
CA THR A 146 -25.40 4.87 15.23
C THR A 146 -26.85 5.12 14.81
N GLY A 147 -27.48 4.18 14.10
CA GLY A 147 -28.76 4.38 13.43
C GLY A 147 -28.68 5.32 12.21
N LEU A 148 -27.48 5.71 11.79
CA LEU A 148 -27.23 6.70 10.74
C LEU A 148 -26.72 6.01 9.48
N ALA A 149 -27.23 6.43 8.32
CA ALA A 149 -26.83 5.91 7.03
C ALA A 149 -26.33 7.04 6.13
N VAL A 150 -25.20 6.80 5.46
CA VAL A 150 -24.67 7.69 4.44
C VAL A 150 -24.75 6.98 3.10
N HIS A 151 -25.35 7.64 2.12
CA HIS A 151 -25.46 7.06 0.79
C HIS A 151 -24.15 7.21 0.01
N SER A 152 -23.31 6.17 0.07
CA SER A 152 -22.15 6.01 -0.80
C SER A 152 -22.59 5.61 -2.21
N GLN A 153 -21.87 6.09 -3.22
CA GLN A 153 -22.11 5.66 -4.59
C GLN A 153 -21.70 4.19 -4.76
N LYS A 154 -22.49 3.43 -5.53
CA LYS A 154 -22.21 2.01 -5.77
C LYS A 154 -21.00 1.84 -6.70
N CYS A 155 -21.01 2.49 -7.86
CA CYS A 155 -19.88 2.51 -8.79
C CYS A 155 -19.12 3.83 -8.74
N LEU A 156 -17.80 3.75 -8.57
CA LEU A 156 -16.88 4.88 -8.41
C LEU A 156 -16.10 5.23 -9.70
N TYR A 157 -16.31 4.49 -10.80
CA TYR A 157 -15.85 4.91 -12.13
C TYR A 157 -16.84 5.90 -12.74
N GLN A 158 -16.68 7.17 -12.35
CA GLN A 158 -17.46 8.30 -12.85
C GLN A 158 -16.55 9.28 -13.55
N GLU A 159 -15.95 8.84 -14.67
CA GLU A 159 -15.09 9.71 -15.44
C GLU A 159 -15.86 10.96 -15.92
N THR A 160 -15.35 12.14 -15.58
CA THR A 160 -15.91 13.43 -16.01
C THR A 160 -15.36 13.89 -17.37
N VAL A 161 -14.33 13.19 -17.87
CA VAL A 161 -13.60 13.49 -19.10
C VAL A 161 -13.48 12.24 -19.97
N GLU A 162 -13.02 12.42 -21.21
CA GLU A 162 -12.77 11.31 -22.12
C GLU A 162 -11.63 10.40 -21.63
N LEU A 163 -11.73 9.11 -21.92
CA LEU A 163 -10.76 8.09 -21.46
C LEU A 163 -9.30 8.38 -21.85
N PRO A 164 -8.97 8.93 -23.03
CA PRO A 164 -7.58 9.28 -23.34
C PRO A 164 -7.00 10.35 -22.39
N ILE A 165 -7.82 11.33 -21.99
CA ILE A 165 -7.42 12.35 -21.01
C ILE A 165 -7.24 11.71 -19.63
N ALA A 166 -8.17 10.83 -19.23
CA ALA A 166 -8.02 10.05 -18.00
C ALA A 166 -6.71 9.24 -17.98
N GLY A 167 -6.39 8.56 -19.09
CA GLY A 167 -5.13 7.85 -19.28
C GLY A 167 -3.90 8.74 -19.14
N LEU A 168 -3.91 9.93 -19.74
CA LEU A 168 -2.82 10.89 -19.60
C LEU A 168 -2.64 11.36 -18.15
N VAL A 169 -3.73 11.66 -17.45
CA VAL A 169 -3.69 12.06 -16.03
C VAL A 169 -3.14 10.92 -15.16
N GLN A 170 -3.55 9.67 -15.41
CA GLN A 170 -3.00 8.50 -14.70
C GLN A 170 -1.50 8.32 -14.99
N PHE A 171 -1.07 8.48 -16.24
CA PHE A 171 0.34 8.42 -16.61
C PHE A 171 1.17 9.49 -15.89
N ILE A 172 0.75 10.76 -15.94
CA ILE A 172 1.43 11.86 -15.26
C ILE A 172 1.44 11.63 -13.75
N GLY A 173 0.31 11.21 -13.18
CA GLY A 173 0.20 10.91 -11.76
C GLY A 173 1.12 9.79 -11.31
N GLY A 174 1.24 8.70 -12.08
CA GLY A 174 2.18 7.61 -11.81
C GLY A 174 3.65 8.05 -11.86
N PHE A 175 3.99 8.86 -12.88
CA PHE A 175 5.33 9.43 -13.03
C PHE A 175 5.69 10.34 -11.84
N LEU A 176 4.79 11.25 -11.47
CA LEU A 176 4.99 12.18 -10.35
C LEU A 176 5.02 11.44 -9.01
N CYS A 177 4.12 10.47 -8.81
CA CYS A 177 4.05 9.66 -7.59
C CYS A 177 5.40 8.98 -7.35
N ARG A 178 5.92 8.23 -8.32
CA ARG A 178 7.24 7.61 -8.19
C ARG A 178 8.34 8.63 -7.89
N THR A 179 8.37 9.71 -8.66
CA THR A 179 9.43 10.74 -8.55
C THR A 179 9.43 11.39 -7.16
N MET A 180 8.26 11.73 -6.63
CA MET A 180 8.11 12.31 -5.29
C MET A 180 8.48 11.28 -4.22
N LEU A 181 7.98 10.04 -4.33
CA LEU A 181 8.27 8.96 -3.38
C LEU A 181 9.78 8.64 -3.33
N ASN A 182 10.47 8.61 -4.47
CA ASN A 182 11.90 8.34 -4.50
C ASN A 182 12.72 9.36 -3.68
N ASN A 183 12.30 10.63 -3.67
CA ASN A 183 12.92 11.70 -2.90
C ASN A 183 12.60 11.66 -1.39
N MET A 184 11.69 10.78 -0.98
CA MET A 184 11.18 10.65 0.40
C MET A 184 11.73 9.44 1.16
N ALA A 185 12.75 8.76 0.66
CA ALA A 185 13.22 7.52 1.26
C ALA A 185 13.82 7.64 2.67
N SER A 186 14.36 8.80 3.05
CA SER A 186 14.82 9.03 4.42
C SER A 186 13.65 9.01 5.40
N GLU A 187 13.81 8.39 6.57
CA GLU A 187 12.76 8.30 7.61
C GLU A 187 12.10 9.65 7.95
N SER A 188 12.89 10.72 8.02
CA SER A 188 12.40 12.08 8.29
C SER A 188 11.45 12.63 7.23
N ARG A 189 11.54 12.11 5.99
CA ARG A 189 10.71 12.51 4.84
C ARG A 189 9.56 11.54 4.57
N GLN A 190 9.67 10.27 4.96
CA GLN A 190 8.60 9.28 4.76
C GLN A 190 7.28 9.70 5.44
N LYS A 191 7.32 10.53 6.48
CA LYS A 191 6.12 11.13 7.10
C LYS A 191 5.27 11.97 6.14
N TRP A 192 5.82 12.41 5.01
CA TRP A 192 5.14 13.21 3.99
C TRP A 192 4.53 12.37 2.87
N ILE A 193 4.75 11.06 2.84
CA ILE A 193 4.14 10.15 1.85
C ILE A 193 2.60 10.28 1.83
N PRO A 194 1.88 10.33 2.98
CA PRO A 194 0.43 10.54 2.99
C PRO A 194 -0.01 11.82 2.27
N PHE A 195 0.79 12.88 2.36
CA PHE A 195 0.50 14.16 1.70
C PHE A 195 0.61 14.03 0.18
N VAL A 196 1.62 13.31 -0.33
CA VAL A 196 1.77 13.05 -1.77
C VAL A 196 0.56 12.32 -2.32
N TYR A 197 0.14 11.24 -1.66
CA TYR A 197 -1.04 10.49 -2.08
C TYR A 197 -2.30 11.35 -2.01
N ALA A 198 -2.54 12.06 -0.91
CA ALA A 198 -3.68 12.96 -0.79
C ALA A 198 -3.72 14.00 -1.92
N THR A 199 -2.60 14.66 -2.22
CA THR A 199 -2.54 15.65 -3.30
C THR A 199 -2.83 15.02 -4.66
N LEU A 200 -2.14 13.92 -5.02
CA LEU A 200 -2.28 13.31 -6.34
C LEU A 200 -3.66 12.66 -6.54
N CYS A 201 -4.16 11.94 -5.53
CA CYS A 201 -5.46 11.29 -5.56
C CYS A 201 -6.61 12.31 -5.65
N THR A 202 -6.60 13.36 -4.82
CA THR A 202 -7.63 14.41 -4.89
C THR A 202 -7.53 15.21 -6.19
N THR A 203 -6.32 15.50 -6.68
CA THR A 203 -6.14 16.19 -7.97
C THR A 203 -6.65 15.33 -9.14
N SER A 204 -6.35 14.03 -9.13
CA SER A 204 -6.90 13.07 -10.11
C SER A 204 -8.43 13.09 -10.05
N HIS A 205 -9.03 12.96 -8.86
CA HIS A 205 -10.48 12.99 -8.71
C HIS A 205 -11.08 14.32 -9.19
N TYR A 206 -10.44 15.45 -8.91
CA TYR A 206 -10.91 16.77 -9.34
C TYR A 206 -10.91 16.92 -10.87
N ILE A 207 -9.86 16.46 -11.55
CA ILE A 207 -9.72 16.61 -13.00
C ILE A 207 -10.59 15.61 -13.74
N ILE A 208 -10.58 14.33 -13.32
CA ILE A 208 -11.17 13.23 -14.10
C ILE A 208 -12.32 12.51 -13.42
N GLY A 209 -12.69 12.86 -12.18
CA GLY A 209 -13.78 12.22 -11.43
C GLY A 209 -13.40 10.90 -10.74
N VAL A 210 -12.15 10.43 -10.88
CA VAL A 210 -11.68 9.15 -10.32
C VAL A 210 -10.31 9.31 -9.66
N SER A 211 -10.16 8.76 -8.45
CA SER A 211 -8.91 8.75 -7.69
C SER A 211 -8.05 7.52 -8.01
N GLY A 212 -7.46 7.49 -9.21
CA GLY A 212 -6.81 6.31 -9.77
C GLY A 212 -5.31 6.13 -9.46
N ILE A 213 -4.65 7.03 -8.72
CA ILE A 213 -3.17 7.10 -8.58
C ILE A 213 -2.55 5.95 -7.74
N HIS A 214 -3.29 4.86 -7.57
CA HIS A 214 -2.79 3.61 -7.00
C HIS A 214 -3.60 2.44 -7.60
N PRO A 215 -2.96 1.37 -8.12
CA PRO A 215 -3.67 0.29 -8.80
C PRO A 215 -4.72 -0.40 -7.92
N MET A 216 -4.40 -0.72 -6.66
CA MET A 216 -5.32 -1.47 -5.79
C MET A 216 -6.58 -0.71 -5.35
N PRO A 217 -6.52 0.55 -4.89
CA PRO A 217 -7.70 1.38 -4.71
C PRO A 217 -8.57 1.46 -5.99
N ALA A 218 -7.95 1.59 -7.17
CA ALA A 218 -8.68 1.56 -8.43
C ALA A 218 -9.32 0.17 -8.71
N ALA A 219 -8.63 -0.92 -8.39
CA ALA A 219 -9.17 -2.28 -8.50
C ALA A 219 -10.39 -2.49 -7.59
N THR A 220 -10.41 -1.88 -6.41
CA THR A 220 -11.58 -1.93 -5.51
C THR A 220 -12.79 -1.21 -6.10
N MET A 221 -12.58 -0.06 -6.77
CA MET A 221 -13.64 0.66 -7.47
C MET A 221 -14.28 -0.20 -8.58
N LEU A 222 -13.50 -1.08 -9.22
CA LEU A 222 -14.00 -2.00 -10.25
C LEU A 222 -15.07 -2.95 -9.72
N GLY A 223 -14.97 -3.44 -8.48
CA GLY A 223 -15.81 -4.52 -7.95
C GLY A 223 -17.32 -4.27 -8.13
N ASN A 224 -17.81 -3.12 -7.68
CA ASN A 224 -19.21 -2.74 -7.86
C ASN A 224 -19.52 -2.25 -9.28
N CYS A 225 -18.54 -1.70 -10.00
CA CYS A 225 -18.73 -1.20 -11.37
C CYS A 225 -18.89 -2.31 -12.41
N MET A 226 -18.31 -3.50 -12.19
CA MET A 226 -18.44 -4.64 -13.13
C MET A 226 -19.88 -5.09 -13.35
N LEU A 227 -20.74 -4.90 -12.36
CA LEU A 227 -22.16 -5.28 -12.45
C LEU A 227 -23.04 -4.18 -13.06
N ILE A 228 -22.52 -2.96 -13.23
CA ILE A 228 -23.30 -1.77 -13.59
C ILE A 228 -22.86 -1.19 -14.93
N GLN A 229 -21.55 -1.20 -15.21
CA GLN A 229 -20.96 -0.57 -16.38
C GLN A 229 -20.26 -1.61 -17.26
N GLU A 230 -20.64 -1.62 -18.53
CA GLU A 230 -19.91 -2.35 -19.57
C GLU A 230 -18.46 -1.84 -19.69
N LEU A 231 -17.53 -2.73 -20.02
CA LEU A 231 -16.11 -2.42 -20.24
C LEU A 231 -15.34 -1.85 -19.02
N SER A 232 -15.94 -1.82 -17.82
CA SER A 232 -15.29 -1.35 -16.59
C SER A 232 -13.97 -2.07 -16.29
N ALA A 233 -13.89 -3.39 -16.55
CA ALA A 233 -12.66 -4.16 -16.43
C ALA A 233 -11.57 -3.68 -17.42
N ILE A 234 -11.96 -3.33 -18.65
CA ILE A 234 -11.03 -2.81 -19.66
C ILE A 234 -10.53 -1.42 -19.25
N LYS A 235 -11.42 -0.56 -18.72
CA LYS A 235 -11.02 0.74 -18.16
C LYS A 235 -9.97 0.56 -17.05
N TYR A 236 -10.22 -0.32 -16.10
CA TYR A 236 -9.26 -0.63 -15.04
C TYR A 236 -7.91 -1.06 -15.60
N VAL A 237 -7.89 -2.05 -16.50
CA VAL A 237 -6.65 -2.63 -17.03
C VAL A 237 -5.87 -1.61 -17.85
N LEU A 238 -6.50 -0.91 -18.79
CA LEU A 238 -5.79 -0.03 -19.72
C LEU A 238 -5.42 1.32 -19.08
N ILE A 239 -6.35 1.92 -18.33
CA ILE A 239 -6.21 3.29 -17.83
C ILE A 239 -5.60 3.28 -16.43
N TYR A 240 -6.28 2.69 -15.47
CA TYR A 240 -5.91 2.82 -14.05
C TYR A 240 -4.79 1.87 -13.61
N CYS A 241 -4.54 0.80 -14.36
CA CYS A 241 -3.38 -0.07 -14.17
C CYS A 241 -2.30 0.21 -15.22
N GLY A 242 -2.66 0.17 -16.51
CA GLY A 242 -1.74 0.30 -17.64
C GLY A 242 -1.06 1.67 -17.71
N CYS A 243 -1.82 2.75 -17.94
CA CYS A 243 -1.25 4.10 -18.04
C CYS A 243 -0.51 4.52 -16.76
N LEU A 244 -1.09 4.22 -15.58
CA LEU A 244 -0.46 4.51 -14.30
C LEU A 244 0.92 3.82 -14.16
N THR A 245 0.98 2.53 -14.46
CA THR A 245 2.22 1.74 -14.42
C THR A 245 3.22 2.22 -15.46
N ALA A 246 2.77 2.54 -16.67
CA ALA A 246 3.63 3.10 -17.71
C ALA A 246 4.26 4.44 -17.27
N GLY A 247 3.48 5.30 -16.62
CA GLY A 247 3.99 6.55 -16.03
C GLY A 247 5.02 6.30 -14.94
N TRP A 248 4.72 5.39 -14.02
CA TRP A 248 5.65 4.97 -12.96
C TRP A 248 6.98 4.45 -13.54
N LEU A 249 6.92 3.49 -14.47
CA LEU A 249 8.11 2.91 -15.09
C LEU A 249 8.88 3.94 -15.92
N SER A 250 8.20 4.89 -16.56
CA SER A 250 8.86 5.99 -17.27
C SER A 250 9.72 6.84 -16.33
N SER A 251 9.24 7.11 -15.10
CA SER A 251 10.08 7.75 -14.07
C SER A 251 11.24 6.84 -13.65
N ALA A 252 11.04 5.52 -13.61
CA ALA A 252 12.11 4.55 -13.32
C ALA A 252 13.23 4.55 -14.36
N PHE A 253 12.90 4.73 -15.64
CA PHE A 253 13.91 4.92 -16.69
C PHE A 253 14.71 6.22 -16.52
N VAL A 254 14.08 7.29 -16.02
CA VAL A 254 14.77 8.58 -15.78
C VAL A 254 15.65 8.54 -14.53
N SER A 255 15.22 7.84 -13.47
CA SER A 255 15.96 7.69 -12.22
C SER A 255 15.95 6.23 -11.80
N ASP A 256 16.99 5.48 -12.14
CA ASP A 256 17.02 4.03 -11.91
C ASP A 256 17.06 3.65 -10.43
N THR A 257 17.47 4.55 -9.54
CA THR A 257 17.45 4.25 -8.11
C THR A 257 16.04 4.43 -7.55
N LEU A 258 15.48 3.36 -6.95
CA LEU A 258 14.31 3.42 -6.08
C LEU A 258 14.79 3.25 -4.64
N HIS A 259 14.75 4.34 -3.88
CA HIS A 259 15.28 4.39 -2.52
C HIS A 259 14.28 3.91 -1.46
N ILE A 260 12.97 4.01 -1.73
CA ILE A 260 11.96 3.36 -0.89
C ILE A 260 11.99 1.85 -1.15
N LYS A 261 11.96 1.06 -0.08
CA LYS A 261 12.01 -0.40 -0.15
C LYS A 261 10.76 -0.98 0.48
N SER A 262 10.11 -1.90 -0.22
CA SER A 262 9.05 -2.71 0.39
C SER A 262 9.62 -3.60 1.50
N ILE A 263 8.74 -4.09 2.38
CA ILE A 263 9.12 -5.13 3.35
C ILE A 263 9.63 -6.40 2.66
N TRP A 264 9.17 -6.66 1.44
CA TRP A 264 9.52 -7.83 0.64
C TRP A 264 10.94 -7.73 0.07
N ARG A 265 11.34 -6.54 -0.36
CA ARG A 265 12.73 -6.26 -0.74
C ARG A 265 13.66 -6.31 0.47
N GLN A 266 13.23 -5.80 1.62
CA GLN A 266 14.02 -5.89 2.85
C GLN A 266 14.26 -7.36 3.25
N LYS A 267 13.22 -8.19 3.20
CA LYS A 267 13.32 -9.64 3.39
C LYS A 267 14.31 -10.28 2.40
N PHE A 268 14.19 -9.96 1.11
CA PHE A 268 15.10 -10.45 0.08
C PHE A 268 16.56 -10.08 0.34
N GLU A 269 16.84 -8.83 0.71
CA GLU A 269 18.20 -8.36 1.00
C GLU A 269 18.81 -9.08 2.23
N VAL A 270 18.00 -9.40 3.24
CA VAL A 270 18.42 -10.19 4.40
C VAL A 270 18.74 -11.64 4.02
N GLU A 271 17.88 -12.29 3.23
CA GLU A 271 18.11 -13.67 2.75
C GLU A 271 19.36 -13.74 1.87
N GLU A 272 19.54 -12.78 0.96
CA GLU A 272 20.72 -12.68 0.10
C GLU A 272 22.00 -12.47 0.92
N ALA A 273 21.97 -11.61 1.94
CA ALA A 273 23.11 -11.40 2.83
C ALA A 273 23.47 -12.66 3.62
N ASN A 274 22.48 -13.41 4.11
CA ASN A 274 22.69 -14.67 4.83
C ASN A 274 23.31 -15.75 3.92
N LEU A 275 22.85 -15.87 2.67
CA LEU A 275 23.43 -16.79 1.70
C LEU A 275 24.89 -16.43 1.38
N ARG A 276 25.18 -15.14 1.15
CA ARG A 276 26.56 -14.68 0.92
C ARG A 276 27.47 -14.92 2.12
N ALA A 277 26.95 -14.81 3.35
CA ALA A 277 27.71 -15.12 4.55
C ALA A 277 28.07 -16.62 4.64
N LEU A 278 27.15 -17.51 4.24
CA LEU A 278 27.39 -18.96 4.18
C LEU A 278 28.39 -19.35 3.08
N GLU A 279 28.39 -18.64 1.95
CA GLU A 279 29.32 -18.85 0.84
C GLU A 279 30.70 -18.23 1.09
N SER A 280 30.82 -17.30 2.05
CA SER A 280 32.10 -16.70 2.39
C SER A 280 33.03 -17.76 2.99
N PRO A 281 34.22 -18.00 2.40
CA PRO A 281 35.13 -19.01 2.92
C PRO A 281 35.54 -18.62 4.35
N GLU A 282 35.44 -19.59 5.28
CA GLU A 282 35.95 -19.44 6.64
C GLU A 282 37.37 -18.87 6.57
N SER A 283 37.56 -17.69 7.16
CA SER A 283 38.90 -17.11 7.24
C SER A 283 39.83 -18.13 7.90
N PRO A 284 40.96 -18.50 7.28
CA PRO A 284 41.81 -19.57 7.78
C PRO A 284 42.19 -19.29 9.24
N PRO A 285 42.20 -20.33 10.11
CA PRO A 285 42.48 -20.13 11.52
C PRO A 285 43.77 -19.34 11.68
N MET A 286 43.71 -18.25 12.44
CA MET A 286 44.84 -17.35 12.64
C MET A 286 45.66 -17.81 13.84
N ARG A 287 46.99 -17.94 13.67
CA ARG A 287 47.91 -18.24 14.77
C ARG A 287 48.78 -17.04 15.07
N TRP A 288 49.03 -16.80 16.35
CA TRP A 288 50.02 -15.83 16.79
C TRP A 288 51.43 -16.38 16.59
N VAL A 289 52.27 -15.61 15.90
CA VAL A 289 53.68 -15.93 15.67
C VAL A 289 54.53 -14.74 16.13
N GLY A 290 55.63 -15.02 16.85
CA GLY A 290 56.54 -14.02 17.43
C GLY A 290 56.66 -14.13 18.96
N ARG A 291 57.72 -13.54 19.54
CA ARG A 291 57.95 -13.43 20.99
C ARG A 291 57.91 -11.96 21.44
N GLY A 292 57.46 -11.72 22.67
CA GLY A 292 57.36 -10.37 23.24
C GLY A 292 56.43 -9.45 22.46
N ASN A 293 56.79 -8.17 22.35
CA ASN A 293 55.98 -7.13 21.67
C ASN A 293 55.94 -7.27 20.13
N GLN A 294 56.59 -8.27 19.53
CA GLN A 294 56.55 -8.53 18.08
C GLN A 294 55.62 -9.69 17.69
N ARG A 295 54.53 -9.90 18.41
CA ARG A 295 53.51 -10.90 18.02
C ARG A 295 52.66 -10.36 16.87
N ARG A 296 52.57 -11.14 15.78
CA ARG A 296 51.66 -10.88 14.65
C ARG A 296 50.77 -12.08 14.40
N ARG A 297 49.53 -11.84 13.94
CA ARG A 297 48.63 -12.91 13.48
C ARG A 297 48.99 -13.28 12.05
N VAL A 298 49.17 -14.57 11.78
CA VAL A 298 49.36 -15.09 10.42
C VAL A 298 48.38 -16.26 10.18
N PRO A 299 47.90 -16.43 8.95
CA PRO A 299 46.99 -17.53 8.61
C PRO A 299 47.71 -18.88 8.74
N VAL A 300 47.05 -19.87 9.33
CA VAL A 300 47.56 -21.24 9.43
C VAL A 300 47.47 -21.88 8.05
N VAL A 301 48.62 -21.98 7.37
CA VAL A 301 48.73 -22.67 6.08
C VAL A 301 48.87 -24.17 6.35
N ASP A 302 47.84 -24.95 6.02
CA ASP A 302 47.90 -26.41 6.12
C ASP A 302 48.82 -26.97 5.02
N ARG A 303 50.01 -27.42 5.42
CA ARG A 303 51.05 -27.92 4.49
C ARG A 303 50.74 -29.29 3.89
N ARG A 304 49.61 -29.93 4.24
CA ARG A 304 49.25 -31.28 3.75
C ARG A 304 48.72 -31.34 2.31
N ARG A 305 48.39 -30.20 1.66
CA ARG A 305 47.90 -30.15 0.26
C ARG A 305 49.00 -30.00 -0.82
N ARG A 306 50.28 -30.10 -0.45
CA ARG A 306 51.39 -30.08 -1.42
C ARG A 306 52.24 -31.35 -1.32
N ARG A 307 51.67 -32.49 -1.68
CA ARG A 307 52.40 -33.68 -2.13
C ARG A 307 51.55 -34.39 -3.17
#